data_AF-A0A8J5JXL2-F1
#
_entry.id   AF-A0A8J5JXL2-F1
#
_cell.length_a   1.000
_cell.length_b   1.000
_cell.length_c   1.000
_cell.angle_alpha   90.00
_cell.angle_beta   90.00
_cell.angle_gamma   90.00
#
_symmetry.space_group_name_H-M   'P 1'
#
loop_
_entity.id
_entity.type
_entity.pdbx_description
1 polymer ?
#
loop_
_entity_poly.entity_id
_entity_poly.type
_entity_poly.pdbx_seq_one_letter_code
_entity_poly.pdbx_strand_id
1 'polypeptide(L)'
;MSYTCHDDLCVNSCWRALWPEVINDFAGFPTVDKDVQQIVRLVHQVGGEGFDNLQEEEVQEELLGHAGEEPAELIDEQRHEDEDEEEEGEVEKVPALTVTNLNRCLLASRALMDIFFDVDPIQSESTSREGWSSS
;
A
#
# COMPACT_ATOMS: atom_id res chain seq x y z
N MET A 1 25.82 -15.85 17.93
CA MET A 1 24.34 -15.82 17.87
C MET A 1 23.99 -14.84 16.77
N SER A 2 23.89 -15.34 15.54
CA SER A 2 23.56 -14.55 14.35
C SER A 2 22.08 -14.70 14.10
N TYR A 3 21.32 -13.63 14.33
CA TYR A 3 19.91 -13.57 13.95
C TYR A 3 19.86 -13.14 12.48
N THR A 4 19.71 -14.11 11.58
CA THR A 4 19.32 -13.83 10.20
C THR A 4 17.79 -13.70 10.19
N CYS A 5 17.32 -12.46 10.35
CA CYS A 5 15.91 -12.15 10.12
C CYS A 5 15.68 -12.19 8.61
N HIS A 6 14.73 -12.99 8.14
CA HIS A 6 14.18 -12.82 6.79
C HIS A 6 13.50 -11.44 6.76
N ASP A 7 13.78 -10.64 5.74
CA ASP A 7 13.59 -9.17 5.74
C ASP A 7 12.17 -8.69 6.10
N ASP A 8 11.14 -9.48 5.82
CA ASP A 8 9.74 -9.14 6.11
C ASP A 8 9.40 -9.12 7.62
N LEU A 9 9.99 -10.02 8.40
CA LEU A 9 9.73 -10.13 9.84
C LEU A 9 10.32 -8.95 10.61
N CYS A 10 11.40 -8.34 10.10
CA CYS A 10 12.10 -7.24 10.77
C CYS A 10 11.32 -5.93 10.63
N VAL A 11 10.82 -5.67 9.42
CA VAL A 11 10.08 -4.45 9.09
C VAL A 11 8.74 -4.43 9.85
N ASN A 12 7.96 -5.52 9.79
CA ASN A 12 6.69 -5.59 10.51
C ASN A 12 6.87 -5.49 12.03
N SER A 13 7.95 -6.06 12.59
CA SER A 13 8.25 -5.93 14.02
C SER A 13 8.60 -4.49 14.42
N CYS A 14 9.36 -3.77 13.58
CA CYS A 14 9.66 -2.36 13.79
C CYS A 14 8.39 -1.49 13.73
N TRP A 15 7.53 -1.73 12.74
CA TRP A 15 6.27 -1.01 12.60
C TRP A 15 5.28 -1.33 13.73
N ARG A 16 5.25 -2.57 14.21
CA ARG A 16 4.38 -2.98 15.31
C ARG A 16 4.68 -2.22 16.61
N ALA A 17 5.94 -1.83 16.84
CA ALA A 17 6.31 -1.00 17.98
C ALA A 17 5.80 0.45 17.87
N LEU A 18 5.67 0.97 16.64
CA LEU A 18 5.24 2.34 16.38
C LEU A 18 3.71 2.45 16.22
N TRP A 19 3.07 1.44 15.62
CA TRP A 19 1.65 1.45 15.31
C TRP A 19 1.03 0.04 15.42
N PRO A 20 0.84 -0.46 16.65
CA PRO A 20 0.40 -1.84 16.88
C PRO A 20 -1.02 -2.11 16.37
N GLU A 21 -1.87 -1.09 16.28
CA GLU A 21 -3.26 -1.22 15.82
C GLU A 21 -3.38 -1.51 14.32
N VAL A 22 -2.36 -1.16 13.52
CA VAL A 22 -2.37 -1.33 12.06
C VAL A 22 -1.62 -2.60 11.63
N ILE A 23 -0.65 -3.06 12.43
CA ILE A 23 0.16 -4.23 12.11
C ILE A 23 -0.51 -5.51 12.59
N ASN A 24 -1.22 -6.16 11.67
CA ASN A 24 -1.75 -7.51 11.87
C ASN A 24 -0.69 -8.58 11.59
N ASP A 25 -0.86 -9.76 12.19
CA ASP A 25 -0.08 -10.94 11.82
C ASP A 25 -0.61 -11.47 10.48
N PHE A 26 -0.25 -10.78 9.40
CA PHE A 26 -0.61 -11.18 8.05
C PHE A 26 -0.03 -12.58 7.78
N ALA A 27 -0.92 -13.57 7.72
CA ALA A 27 -0.57 -14.97 7.50
C ALA A 27 -0.54 -15.36 6.01
N GLY A 28 -0.59 -14.36 5.12
CA GLY A 28 -0.76 -14.57 3.68
C GLY A 28 -2.22 -14.48 3.23
N PHE A 29 -2.41 -14.60 1.93
CA PHE A 29 -3.74 -14.71 1.32
C PHE A 29 -4.23 -16.17 1.38
N PRO A 30 -5.54 -16.41 1.56
CA PRO A 30 -6.10 -17.75 1.47
C PRO A 30 -5.85 -18.37 0.09
N THR A 31 -5.79 -19.71 0.01
CA THR A 31 -5.59 -20.38 -1.29
C THR A 31 -6.77 -20.14 -2.22
N VAL A 32 -6.44 -19.91 -3.49
CA VAL A 32 -7.37 -19.51 -4.55
C VAL A 32 -8.31 -20.65 -4.99
N ASP A 33 -8.10 -21.89 -4.56
CA ASP A 33 -8.84 -23.08 -5.02
C ASP A 33 -10.37 -22.93 -4.90
N LYS A 34 -10.85 -22.30 -3.82
CA LYS A 34 -12.29 -22.09 -3.60
C LYS A 34 -12.85 -20.95 -4.47
N ASP A 35 -12.00 -19.99 -4.81
CA ASP A 35 -12.35 -18.82 -5.59
C ASP A 35 -12.46 -19.19 -7.08
N VAL A 36 -11.60 -20.08 -7.59
CA VAL A 36 -11.67 -20.62 -8.96
C VAL A 36 -13.05 -21.23 -9.24
N GLN A 37 -13.50 -22.12 -8.37
CA GLN A 37 -14.82 -22.76 -8.51
C GLN A 37 -15.97 -21.74 -8.46
N GLN A 38 -15.82 -20.69 -7.66
CA GLN A 38 -16.82 -19.63 -7.58
C GLN A 38 -16.84 -18.77 -8.83
N ILE A 39 -15.68 -18.42 -9.38
CA ILE A 39 -15.54 -17.65 -10.62
C ILE A 39 -16.17 -18.42 -11.78
N VAL A 40 -15.81 -19.69 -12.00
CA VAL A 40 -16.37 -20.51 -13.07
C VAL A 40 -17.90 -20.63 -12.95
N ARG A 41 -18.42 -20.84 -11.75
CA ARG A 41 -19.87 -20.86 -11.52
C ARG A 41 -20.54 -19.54 -11.89
N LEU A 42 -19.95 -18.41 -11.51
CA LEU A 42 -20.50 -17.09 -11.80
C LEU A 42 -20.45 -16.78 -13.31
N VAL A 43 -19.36 -17.13 -13.98
CA VAL A 43 -19.19 -16.94 -15.43
C VAL A 43 -20.24 -17.76 -16.19
N HIS A 44 -20.41 -19.03 -15.84
CA HIS A 44 -21.47 -19.88 -16.42
C HIS A 44 -22.89 -19.36 -16.11
N GLN A 45 -23.09 -18.72 -14.96
CA GLN A 45 -24.38 -18.15 -14.59
C GLN A 45 -24.71 -16.87 -15.39
N VAL A 46 -23.70 -16.05 -15.66
CA VAL A 46 -23.85 -14.85 -16.51
C VAL A 46 -24.09 -15.27 -17.96
N GLY A 47 -23.36 -16.29 -18.43
CA GLY A 47 -23.42 -16.79 -19.81
C GLY A 47 -22.85 -15.79 -20.81
N GLY A 48 -22.65 -16.24 -22.05
CA GLY A 48 -22.06 -15.41 -23.11
C GLY A 48 -21.19 -16.24 -24.04
N GLU A 49 -20.92 -15.71 -25.23
CA GLU A 49 -20.02 -16.37 -26.18
C GLU A 49 -18.63 -16.53 -25.54
N GLY A 50 -18.16 -17.77 -25.42
CA GLY A 50 -16.88 -18.12 -24.80
C GLY A 50 -16.93 -18.40 -23.29
N PHE A 51 -18.03 -18.07 -22.59
CA PHE A 51 -18.15 -18.31 -21.14
C PHE A 51 -18.64 -19.71 -20.79
N ASP A 52 -19.45 -20.34 -21.66
CA ASP A 52 -19.99 -21.69 -21.45
C ASP A 52 -18.92 -22.80 -21.50
N ASN A 53 -17.73 -22.47 -22.01
CA ASN A 53 -16.61 -23.37 -22.19
C ASN A 53 -15.48 -23.14 -21.19
N LEU A 54 -15.59 -22.11 -20.33
CA LEU A 54 -14.52 -21.72 -19.41
C LEU A 54 -14.29 -22.82 -18.37
N GLN A 55 -13.06 -23.32 -18.30
CA GLN A 55 -12.69 -24.40 -17.36
C GLN A 55 -11.99 -23.87 -16.11
N GLU A 56 -12.12 -24.60 -15.00
CA GLU A 56 -11.42 -24.27 -13.74
C GLU A 56 -9.90 -24.21 -13.96
N GLU A 57 -9.37 -25.06 -14.83
CA GLU A 57 -7.96 -25.12 -15.20
C GLU A 57 -7.46 -23.84 -15.88
N GLU A 58 -8.26 -23.24 -16.77
CA GLU A 58 -7.93 -21.98 -17.45
C GLU A 58 -7.91 -20.81 -16.45
N VAL A 59 -8.89 -20.75 -15.55
CA VAL A 59 -8.94 -19.72 -14.49
C VAL A 59 -7.81 -19.89 -13.48
N GLN A 60 -7.47 -21.13 -13.17
CA GLN A 60 -6.37 -21.44 -12.26
C GLN A 60 -5.02 -21.12 -12.87
N GLU A 61 -4.82 -21.39 -14.17
CA GLU A 61 -3.61 -21.02 -14.91
C GLU A 61 -3.43 -19.50 -14.93
N GLU A 62 -4.49 -18.73 -15.17
CA GLU A 62 -4.42 -17.27 -15.16
C GLU A 62 -4.09 -16.70 -13.76
N LEU A 63 -4.72 -17.23 -12.71
CA LEU A 63 -4.51 -16.75 -11.34
C LEU A 63 -3.15 -17.13 -10.76
N LEU A 64 -2.59 -18.26 -11.19
CA LEU A 64 -1.31 -18.78 -10.70
C LEU A 64 -0.14 -18.49 -11.64
N GLY A 65 -0.40 -18.17 -12.91
CA GLY A 65 0.62 -17.86 -13.92
C GLY A 65 1.49 -16.69 -13.51
N HIS A 66 0.89 -15.69 -12.85
CA HIS A 66 1.59 -14.51 -12.33
C HIS A 66 2.10 -14.66 -10.89
N ALA A 67 1.82 -15.79 -10.22
CA ALA A 67 2.21 -15.96 -8.82
C ALA A 67 3.73 -16.16 -8.62
N GLY A 68 4.47 -16.37 -9.72
CA GLY A 68 5.92 -16.58 -9.74
C GLY A 68 6.72 -15.49 -10.43
N GLU A 69 6.07 -14.49 -11.05
CA GLU A 69 6.78 -13.31 -11.58
C GLU A 69 7.31 -12.50 -10.41
N GLU A 70 8.63 -12.26 -10.36
CA GLU A 70 9.18 -11.37 -9.35
C GLU A 70 8.54 -9.99 -9.55
N PRO A 71 8.13 -9.31 -8.46
CA PRO A 71 7.48 -8.01 -8.56
C PRO A 71 8.35 -6.98 -9.31
N ALA A 72 9.66 -7.21 -9.41
CA ALA A 72 10.57 -6.40 -10.20
C ALA A 72 10.34 -6.51 -11.73
N GLU A 73 10.02 -7.70 -12.25
CA GLU A 73 9.82 -7.93 -13.68
C GLU A 73 8.52 -7.25 -14.16
N LEU A 74 7.45 -7.35 -13.37
CA LEU A 74 6.18 -6.64 -13.63
C LEU A 74 6.33 -5.11 -13.61
N ILE A 75 7.25 -4.57 -12.80
CA ILE A 75 7.51 -3.13 -12.73
C ILE A 75 8.31 -2.65 -13.95
N ASP A 76 9.26 -3.44 -14.44
CA ASP A 76 10.07 -3.10 -15.62
C ASP A 76 9.24 -3.19 -16.92
N GLU A 77 8.32 -4.16 -17.03
CA GLU A 77 7.42 -4.26 -18.19
C GLU A 77 6.47 -3.06 -18.31
N GLN A 78 6.02 -2.49 -17.18
CA GLN A 78 5.25 -1.25 -17.17
C GLN A 78 6.08 0.00 -17.49
N ARG A 79 7.42 -0.08 -17.39
CA ARG A 79 8.34 1.02 -17.64
C ARG A 79 8.73 1.14 -19.11
N HIS A 80 8.69 0.02 -19.85
CA HIS A 80 9.11 -0.03 -21.26
C HIS A 80 8.11 0.58 -22.27
N GLU A 81 6.93 1.02 -21.85
CA GLU A 81 6.02 1.78 -22.73
C GLU A 81 6.44 3.26 -22.92
N ASP A 82 7.40 3.76 -22.14
CA ASP A 82 7.88 5.15 -22.16
C ASP A 82 9.34 5.30 -22.65
N GLU A 83 9.87 4.36 -23.43
CA GLU A 83 11.24 4.48 -23.98
C GLU A 83 11.24 5.06 -25.41
N ASP A 84 11.09 6.38 -25.50
CA ASP A 84 11.68 7.15 -26.60
C ASP A 84 12.91 7.95 -26.08
N GLU A 85 14.06 7.55 -26.64
CA GLU A 85 15.33 8.28 -26.77
C GLU A 85 16.16 8.57 -25.50
N GLU A 86 17.18 7.73 -25.30
CA GLU A 86 18.35 7.95 -24.46
C GLU A 86 19.06 9.27 -24.84
N GLU A 87 18.91 10.31 -24.04
CA GLU A 87 19.85 11.43 -23.99
C GLU A 87 20.70 11.31 -22.72
N GLU A 88 22.03 11.22 -22.86
CA GLU A 88 23.01 11.24 -21.77
C GLU A 88 22.96 12.58 -21.01
N GLY A 89 21.93 12.77 -20.19
CA GLY A 89 21.80 13.85 -19.23
C GLY A 89 22.33 13.43 -17.87
N GLU A 90 23.09 14.31 -17.23
CA GLU A 90 23.53 14.17 -15.85
C GLU A 90 22.32 13.82 -14.95
N VAL A 91 22.25 12.56 -14.48
CA VAL A 91 21.14 12.07 -13.67
C VAL A 91 21.13 12.86 -12.37
N GLU A 92 20.27 13.88 -12.30
CA GLU A 92 19.93 14.57 -11.06
C GLU A 92 19.43 13.51 -10.09
N LYS A 93 20.23 13.20 -9.06
CA LYS A 93 19.86 12.20 -8.05
C LYS A 93 18.57 12.65 -7.39
N VAL A 94 17.45 12.06 -7.83
CA VAL A 94 16.15 12.24 -7.20
C VAL A 94 16.31 11.92 -5.72
N PRO A 95 16.01 12.85 -4.80
CA PRO A 95 16.27 12.66 -3.39
C PRO A 95 15.46 11.45 -2.88
N ALA A 96 16.18 10.39 -2.51
CA ALA A 96 15.57 9.15 -2.04
C ALA A 96 14.80 9.34 -0.73
N LEU A 97 13.72 8.58 -0.57
CA LEU A 97 12.94 8.50 0.67
C LEU A 97 13.71 7.70 1.74
N THR A 98 14.77 8.31 2.28
CA THR A 98 15.56 7.73 3.36
C THR A 98 14.89 7.97 4.72
N VAL A 99 15.21 7.14 5.72
CA VAL A 99 14.75 7.35 7.11
C VAL A 99 15.11 8.74 7.62
N THR A 100 16.28 9.26 7.24
CA THR A 100 16.70 10.62 7.59
C THR A 100 15.79 11.68 6.97
N ASN A 101 15.45 11.54 5.68
CA ASN A 101 14.53 12.47 5.01
C ASN A 101 13.11 12.37 5.56
N LEU A 102 12.62 11.16 5.84
CA LEU A 102 11.33 10.93 6.48
C LEU A 102 11.26 11.60 7.87
N ASN A 103 12.28 11.40 8.70
CA ASN A 103 12.35 12.01 10.04
C ASN A 103 12.32 13.55 9.95
N ARG A 104 13.08 14.13 9.01
CA ARG A 104 13.04 15.57 8.74
C ARG A 104 11.64 16.05 8.35
N CYS A 105 10.94 15.32 7.48
CA CYS A 105 9.55 15.65 7.12
C CYS A 105 8.60 15.58 8.32
N LEU A 106 8.71 14.54 9.15
CA LEU A 106 7.87 14.38 10.34
C LEU A 106 8.10 15.50 11.37
N LEU A 107 9.36 15.87 11.61
CA LEU A 107 9.68 17.01 12.49
C LEU A 107 9.13 18.33 11.94
N ALA A 108 9.25 18.56 10.63
CA ALA A 108 8.67 19.74 9.99
C ALA A 108 7.14 19.74 10.10
N SER A 109 6.49 18.59 9.93
CA SER A 109 5.04 18.46 10.08
C SER A 109 4.57 18.81 11.50
N ARG A 110 5.34 18.42 12.53
CA ARG A 110 5.03 18.77 13.92
C ARG A 110 5.09 20.28 14.14
N ALA A 111 6.14 20.94 13.66
CA ALA A 111 6.25 22.39 13.78
C ALA A 111 5.11 23.12 13.05
N LEU A 112 4.68 22.61 11.88
CA LEU A 112 3.52 23.16 11.17
C LEU A 112 2.22 22.96 11.94
N MET A 113 2.01 21.78 12.54
CA MET A 113 0.83 21.52 13.38
C MET A 113 0.76 22.46 14.59
N ASP A 114 1.89 22.76 15.24
CA ASP A 114 1.93 23.72 16.35
C ASP A 114 1.49 25.13 15.87
N ILE A 115 1.97 25.57 14.69
CA ILE A 115 1.54 26.86 14.10
C ILE A 115 0.05 26.85 13.77
N PHE A 116 -0.46 25.77 13.16
CA PHE A 116 -1.87 25.66 12.84
C PHE A 116 -2.73 25.66 14.10
N PHE A 117 -2.27 25.03 15.18
CA PHE A 117 -2.97 25.02 16.46
C PHE A 117 -3.12 26.44 17.04
N ASP A 118 -2.08 27.27 16.95
CA ASP A 118 -2.10 28.65 17.45
C ASP A 118 -2.96 29.59 16.58
N VAL A 119 -3.09 29.29 15.28
CA VAL A 119 -3.77 30.16 14.30
C VAL A 119 -5.23 29.72 14.06
N ASP A 120 -5.61 28.50 14.43
CA ASP A 120 -6.97 28.00 14.25
C ASP A 120 -7.98 28.71 15.20
N PRO A 121 -8.90 29.54 14.67
CA PRO A 121 -9.88 30.27 15.48
C PRO A 121 -10.84 29.34 16.25
N ILE A 122 -11.03 28.10 15.79
CA ILE A 122 -11.97 27.12 16.37
C ILE A 122 -11.54 26.73 17.80
N GLN A 123 -10.24 26.77 18.10
CA GLN A 123 -9.70 26.55 19.45
C GLN A 123 -10.13 27.68 20.42
N SER A 124 -10.14 28.93 19.94
CA SER A 124 -10.51 30.09 20.76
C SER A 124 -12.01 30.19 21.06
N GLU A 125 -12.87 29.72 20.14
CA GLU A 125 -14.34 29.78 20.33
C GLU A 125 -14.85 28.71 21.31
N SER A 126 -14.16 27.57 21.39
CA SER A 126 -14.52 26.44 22.27
C SER A 126 -14.43 26.79 23.76
N THR A 127 -13.51 27.67 24.16
CA THR A 127 -13.40 28.14 25.55
C THR A 127 -14.42 29.24 25.91
N SER A 128 -15.01 29.91 24.92
CA SER A 128 -15.99 30.99 25.15
C SER A 128 -17.44 30.49 25.25
N ARG A 129 -17.77 29.38 24.56
CA ARG A 129 -19.14 28.81 24.57
C ARG A 129 -19.53 28.15 25.90
N GLU A 130 -18.58 27.87 26.79
CA GLU A 130 -18.88 27.37 28.15
C GLU A 130 -19.31 28.49 29.13
N GLY A 131 -19.14 29.77 28.75
CA GLY A 131 -19.50 30.92 29.60
C GLY A 131 -20.96 31.40 29.50
N TRP A 132 -21.76 30.88 28.54
CA TRP A 132 -23.10 31.40 28.26
C TRP A 132 -24.24 30.48 28.75
N SER A 133 -23.92 29.42 29.49
CA SER A 133 -24.92 28.52 30.09
C SER A 133 -25.18 28.80 31.58
N SER A 134 -25.12 30.07 32.00
CA SER A 134 -25.54 30.50 33.33
C SER A 134 -25.99 31.96 33.34
N SER A 135 -27.23 32.22 32.92
CA SER A 135 -28.13 33.26 33.47
C SER A 135 -29.53 33.06 32.93
#